data_AF-A0A0H5CF26-F1
#
_entry.id   AF-A0A0H5CF26-F1
#
_cell.length_a   1.000
_cell.length_b   1.000
_cell.length_c   1.000
_cell.angle_alpha   90.00
_cell.angle_beta   90.00
_cell.angle_gamma   90.00
#
_symmetry.space_group_name_H-M   'P 1'
#
loop_
_entity.id
_entity.type
_entity.pdbx_description
1 polymer ?
#
loop_
_entity_poly.entity_id
_entity_poly.type
_entity_poly.pdbx_seq_one_letter_code
_entity_poly.pdbx_strand_id
1 'polypeptide(L)'
;MKFCIPKPLVEHLDSIPQGSVIKERGWITTNDLLYVQKKYLRHIPLSILLKGLEPYFDSKPKKRNYSPEFQAQLDKLRLKLEEDEYQQMVNRGKTKLEGDDTYKSPAQVWKEVNSYITNIINVLVTVFAVVWALWTWTSYNPTVFKLHYRVLICFFGGLLALVADVVVLNAFFRKINEAKSKERNKIEIKKVIDTVIIKKKSD
;
A
#
# COMPACT_ATOMS: atom_id res chain seq x y z
N MET A 1 -22.23 18.26 -12.14
CA MET A 1 -22.59 18.56 -10.73
C MET A 1 -24.07 18.22 -10.56
N LYS A 2 -24.44 17.55 -9.47
CA LYS A 2 -25.84 17.17 -9.19
C LYS A 2 -26.43 18.16 -8.19
N PHE A 3 -27.66 18.58 -8.42
CA PHE A 3 -28.37 19.52 -7.56
C PHE A 3 -29.74 18.98 -7.17
N CYS A 4 -30.21 19.38 -5.99
CA CYS A 4 -31.58 19.12 -5.57
C CYS A 4 -32.57 19.84 -6.48
N ILE A 5 -33.73 19.25 -6.73
CA ILE A 5 -34.78 19.87 -7.55
C ILE A 5 -35.46 20.98 -6.74
N PRO A 6 -35.41 22.25 -7.18
CA PRO A 6 -36.12 23.31 -6.50
C PRO A 6 -37.63 23.13 -6.68
N LYS A 7 -38.40 23.30 -5.59
CA LYS A 7 -39.87 23.18 -5.56
C LYS A 7 -40.61 23.84 -6.75
N PRO A 8 -40.33 25.11 -7.14
CA PRO A 8 -41.05 25.76 -8.25
C PRO A 8 -40.80 25.10 -9.62
N LEU A 9 -39.69 24.38 -9.77
CA LEU A 9 -39.35 23.70 -11.01
C LEU A 9 -40.09 22.37 -11.15
N VAL A 10 -40.45 21.71 -10.04
CA VAL A 10 -41.16 20.43 -10.02
C VAL A 10 -42.52 20.50 -10.75
N GLU A 11 -43.24 21.61 -10.61
CA GLU A 11 -44.55 21.83 -11.26
C GLU A 11 -44.42 22.01 -12.78
N HIS A 12 -43.28 22.52 -13.24
CA HIS A 12 -43.03 22.79 -14.65
C HIS A 12 -42.28 21.64 -15.35
N LEU A 13 -41.82 20.63 -14.61
CA LEU A 13 -41.11 19.47 -15.15
C LEU A 13 -41.95 18.69 -16.16
N ASP A 14 -43.26 18.57 -15.93
CA ASP A 14 -44.15 17.78 -16.80
C ASP A 14 -44.27 18.39 -18.23
N SER A 15 -43.89 19.66 -18.40
CA SER A 15 -43.86 20.34 -19.71
C SER A 15 -42.57 20.13 -20.51
N ILE A 16 -41.55 19.51 -19.91
CA ILE A 16 -40.22 19.33 -20.49
C ILE A 16 -40.07 17.86 -20.92
N PRO A 17 -39.58 17.54 -22.13
CA PRO A 17 -39.45 16.16 -22.59
C PRO A 17 -38.51 15.29 -21.74
N GLN A 18 -37.60 15.90 -20.98
CA GLN A 18 -36.73 15.21 -20.01
C GLN A 18 -37.25 15.24 -18.56
N GLY A 19 -38.41 15.85 -18.31
CA GLY A 19 -38.95 16.05 -16.97
C GLY A 19 -39.34 14.77 -16.25
N SER A 20 -39.86 13.77 -16.98
CA SER A 20 -40.16 12.45 -16.41
C SER A 20 -38.91 11.77 -15.84
N VAL A 21 -37.80 11.82 -16.58
CA VAL A 21 -36.50 11.25 -16.18
C VAL A 21 -35.90 12.00 -15.00
N ILE A 22 -36.06 13.32 -14.94
CA ILE A 22 -35.58 14.14 -13.82
C ILE A 22 -36.39 13.87 -12.55
N LYS A 23 -37.72 13.70 -12.68
CA LYS A 23 -38.63 13.39 -11.57
C LYS A 23 -38.33 12.02 -10.96
N GLU A 24 -38.01 11.03 -11.79
CA GLU A 24 -37.61 9.69 -11.36
C GLU A 24 -36.26 9.69 -10.62
N ARG A 25 -35.28 10.47 -11.11
CA ARG A 25 -33.94 10.53 -10.51
C ARG A 25 -33.87 11.38 -9.24
N GLY A 26 -34.76 12.37 -9.08
CA GLY A 26 -34.82 13.23 -7.90
C GLY A 26 -33.69 14.26 -7.78
N TRP A 27 -32.85 14.41 -8.81
CA TRP A 27 -31.78 15.40 -8.91
C TRP A 27 -31.61 15.89 -10.34
N ILE A 28 -30.99 17.06 -10.49
CA ILE A 28 -30.79 17.73 -11.78
C ILE A 28 -29.30 17.93 -12.07
N THR A 29 -28.92 17.72 -13.34
CA THR A 29 -27.57 18.00 -13.84
C THR A 29 -27.46 19.42 -14.37
N THR A 30 -26.25 19.98 -14.36
CA THR A 30 -25.93 21.25 -15.03
C THR A 30 -26.37 21.29 -16.51
N ASN A 31 -26.23 20.18 -17.24
CA ASN A 31 -26.64 20.11 -18.66
C ASN A 31 -28.15 20.22 -18.85
N ASP A 32 -28.92 19.66 -17.93
CA ASP A 32 -30.38 19.72 -17.96
C ASP A 32 -30.85 21.15 -17.68
N LEU A 33 -30.18 21.85 -16.74
CA LEU A 33 -30.41 23.27 -16.48
C LEU A 33 -30.09 24.15 -17.68
N LEU A 34 -28.98 23.88 -18.38
CA LEU A 34 -28.61 24.59 -19.60
C LEU A 34 -29.65 24.39 -20.71
N TYR A 35 -30.19 23.18 -20.83
CA TYR A 35 -31.26 22.89 -21.79
C TYR A 35 -32.53 23.70 -21.49
N VAL A 36 -32.97 23.72 -20.22
CA VAL A 36 -34.15 24.48 -19.78
C VAL A 36 -33.94 25.97 -19.98
N GLN A 37 -32.76 26.50 -19.63
CA GLN A 37 -32.42 27.91 -19.80
C GLN A 37 -32.50 28.32 -21.28
N LYS A 38 -31.87 27.56 -22.18
CA LYS A 38 -31.82 27.87 -23.61
C LYS A 38 -33.20 27.86 -24.27
N LYS A 39 -34.10 26.98 -23.81
CA LYS A 39 -35.41 26.78 -24.44
C LYS A 39 -36.52 27.65 -23.84
N TYR A 40 -36.57 27.81 -22.53
CA TYR A 40 -37.70 28.45 -21.83
C TYR A 40 -37.33 29.74 -21.08
N LEU A 41 -36.06 29.95 -20.70
CA LEU A 41 -35.64 31.04 -19.80
C LEU A 41 -34.46 31.84 -20.38
N ARG A 42 -34.53 32.22 -21.67
CA ARG A 42 -33.44 32.96 -22.36
C ARG A 42 -33.10 34.30 -21.72
N HIS A 43 -34.05 34.90 -21.01
CA HIS A 43 -33.92 36.23 -20.39
C HIS A 43 -33.27 36.19 -19.00
N ILE A 44 -33.07 35.00 -18.41
CA ILE A 44 -32.50 34.85 -17.08
C ILE A 44 -31.06 34.35 -17.22
N PRO A 45 -30.06 35.09 -16.70
CA PRO A 45 -28.68 34.63 -16.71
C PRO A 45 -28.52 33.38 -15.84
N LEU A 46 -27.67 32.46 -16.29
CA LEU A 46 -27.42 31.17 -15.63
C LEU A 46 -26.94 31.36 -14.18
N SER A 47 -26.24 32.46 -13.90
CA SER A 47 -25.76 32.82 -12.57
C SER A 47 -26.90 33.01 -11.56
N ILE A 48 -28.04 33.55 -11.98
CA ILE A 48 -29.23 33.69 -11.12
C ILE A 48 -29.89 32.33 -10.95
N LEU A 49 -29.94 31.52 -12.00
CA LEU A 49 -30.54 30.20 -11.95
C LEU A 49 -29.78 29.27 -11.00
N LEU A 50 -28.44 29.33 -10.98
CA LEU A 50 -27.58 28.55 -10.09
C LEU A 50 -27.57 29.09 -8.65
N LYS A 51 -28.00 30.33 -8.42
CA LYS A 51 -28.01 30.98 -7.10
C LYS A 51 -29.17 30.43 -6.27
N GLY A 52 -28.88 29.44 -5.44
CA GLY A 52 -29.86 28.79 -4.55
C GLY A 52 -30.11 27.31 -4.84
N LEU A 53 -29.37 26.69 -5.77
CA LEU A 53 -29.38 25.23 -5.90
C LEU A 53 -28.49 24.60 -4.85
N GLU A 54 -29.08 23.74 -4.03
CA GLU A 54 -28.35 22.94 -3.05
C GLU A 54 -27.66 21.76 -3.75
N PRO A 55 -26.38 21.47 -3.43
CA PRO A 55 -25.70 20.28 -3.92
C PRO A 55 -26.45 19.01 -3.48
N TYR A 56 -26.70 18.10 -4.42
CA TYR A 56 -27.32 16.82 -4.09
C TYR A 56 -26.27 15.85 -3.57
N PHE A 57 -26.46 15.38 -2.34
CA PHE A 57 -25.64 14.33 -1.74
C PHE A 57 -26.41 13.01 -1.79
N ASP A 58 -25.83 12.00 -2.44
CA ASP A 58 -26.38 10.64 -2.41
C ASP A 58 -26.55 10.21 -0.94
N SER A 59 -27.73 9.73 -0.55
CA SER A 59 -27.97 9.25 0.81
C SER A 59 -26.94 8.17 1.17
N LYS A 60 -26.37 8.23 2.37
CA LYS A 60 -25.35 7.26 2.81
C LYS A 60 -25.85 5.85 2.49
N PRO A 61 -25.05 5.01 1.82
CA PRO A 61 -25.47 3.65 1.47
C PRO A 61 -25.98 2.96 2.74
N LYS A 62 -27.18 2.37 2.65
CA LYS A 62 -27.76 1.62 3.78
C LYS A 62 -26.71 0.61 4.24
N LYS A 63 -26.40 0.62 5.54
CA LYS A 63 -25.47 -0.36 6.12
C LYS A 63 -25.98 -1.75 5.74
N ARG A 64 -25.10 -2.59 5.21
CA ARG A 64 -25.46 -3.98 4.89
C ARG A 64 -25.84 -4.66 6.20
N ASN A 65 -27.02 -5.27 6.25
CA ASN A 65 -27.40 -6.11 7.38
C ASN A 65 -26.59 -7.40 7.27
N TYR A 66 -25.60 -7.55 8.15
CA TYR A 66 -24.75 -8.74 8.16
C TYR A 66 -25.55 -9.96 8.64
N SER A 67 -25.35 -11.11 7.99
CA SER A 67 -25.87 -12.41 8.46
C SER A 67 -25.39 -12.68 9.90
N PRO A 68 -26.20 -13.33 10.77
CA PRO A 68 -25.82 -13.62 12.16
C PRO A 68 -24.50 -14.41 12.26
N GLU A 69 -24.21 -15.32 11.32
CA GLU A 69 -22.94 -16.04 11.31
C GLU A 69 -21.75 -15.13 11.03
N PHE A 70 -21.92 -14.14 10.14
CA PHE A 70 -20.87 -13.18 9.83
C PHE A 70 -20.63 -12.21 11.00
N GLN A 71 -21.68 -11.86 11.74
CA GLN A 71 -21.54 -11.07 12.97
C GLN A 71 -20.68 -11.80 14.00
N ALA A 72 -20.94 -13.09 14.22
CA ALA A 72 -20.13 -13.92 15.11
C ALA A 72 -18.66 -14.01 14.68
N GLN A 73 -18.37 -14.03 13.38
CA GLN A 73 -17.00 -13.96 12.86
C GLN A 73 -16.34 -12.60 13.12
N LEU A 74 -17.08 -11.50 12.92
CA LEU A 74 -16.59 -10.16 13.24
C LEU A 74 -16.27 -10.00 14.71
N ASP A 75 -17.09 -10.57 15.60
CA ASP A 75 -16.87 -10.49 17.04
C ASP A 75 -15.62 -11.27 17.46
N LYS A 76 -15.40 -12.45 16.87
CA LYS A 76 -14.13 -13.18 17.03
C LYS A 76 -12.93 -12.37 16.55
N LEU A 77 -13.05 -11.66 15.42
CA LEU A 77 -11.98 -10.81 14.89
C LEU A 77 -11.69 -9.60 15.79
N ARG A 78 -12.73 -8.98 16.36
CA ARG A 78 -12.58 -7.86 17.31
C ARG A 78 -11.87 -8.30 18.58
N LEU A 79 -12.28 -9.42 19.17
CA LEU A 79 -11.62 -9.99 20.35
C LEU A 79 -10.15 -10.29 20.08
N LYS A 80 -9.83 -10.85 18.91
CA LYS A 80 -8.44 -11.12 18.51
C LYS A 80 -7.62 -9.83 18.37
N LEU A 81 -8.19 -8.80 17.75
CA LEU A 81 -7.53 -7.49 17.61
C LEU A 81 -7.29 -6.84 18.98
N GLU A 82 -8.27 -6.91 19.88
CA GLU A 82 -8.17 -6.37 21.23
C GLU A 82 -7.10 -7.09 22.06
N GLU A 83 -7.02 -8.42 21.95
CA GLU A 83 -5.96 -9.21 22.57
C GLU A 83 -4.58 -8.85 22.00
N ASP A 84 -4.45 -8.74 20.68
CA ASP A 84 -3.21 -8.32 20.02
C ASP A 84 -2.78 -6.90 20.46
N GLU A 85 -3.71 -5.95 20.58
CA GLU A 85 -3.45 -4.60 21.09
C GLU A 85 -3.03 -4.61 22.57
N TYR A 86 -3.69 -5.42 23.39
CA TYR A 86 -3.31 -5.60 24.80
C TYR A 86 -1.89 -6.16 24.92
N GLN A 87 -1.56 -7.20 24.16
CA GLN A 87 -0.20 -7.76 24.12
C GLN A 87 0.82 -6.73 23.66
N GLN A 88 0.50 -5.89 22.67
CA GLN A 88 1.37 -4.80 22.25
C GLN A 88 1.60 -3.77 23.35
N MET A 89 0.56 -3.40 24.13
CA MET A 89 0.70 -2.46 25.24
C MET A 89 1.53 -3.05 26.39
N VAL A 90 1.29 -4.32 26.74
CA VAL A 90 2.07 -5.05 27.75
C VAL A 90 3.54 -5.17 27.33
N ASN A 91 3.80 -5.53 26.07
CA ASN A 91 5.16 -5.70 25.56
C ASN A 91 5.87 -4.36 25.32
N ARG A 92 5.14 -3.28 24.99
CA ARG A 92 5.67 -1.90 24.94
C ARG A 92 6.14 -1.40 26.30
N GLY A 93 5.48 -1.81 27.38
CA GLY A 93 5.93 -1.53 28.75
C GLY A 93 7.26 -2.21 29.09
N LYS A 94 7.44 -3.44 28.62
CA LYS A 94 8.67 -4.23 28.84
C LYS A 94 9.86 -3.70 28.02
N THR A 95 9.64 -3.34 26.75
CA THR A 95 10.69 -2.82 25.84
C THR A 95 11.26 -1.44 26.21
N LYS A 96 10.63 -0.68 27.12
CA LYS A 96 11.18 0.59 27.62
C LYS A 96 12.01 0.46 28.90
N LEU A 97 11.87 -0.65 29.64
CA LEU A 97 12.54 -0.85 30.93
C LEU A 97 13.78 -1.75 30.82
N GLU A 98 13.81 -2.65 29.84
CA GLU A 98 15.01 -3.39 29.45
C GLU A 98 15.38 -2.98 28.04
N GLY A 99 16.46 -2.19 27.92
CA GLY A 99 17.02 -1.84 26.62
C GLY A 99 17.55 -3.11 25.96
N ASP A 100 16.77 -3.70 25.06
CA ASP A 100 17.28 -4.75 24.17
C ASP A 100 16.45 -4.82 22.88
N ASP A 101 17.08 -4.46 21.77
CA ASP A 101 16.57 -4.49 20.41
C ASP A 101 16.39 -5.94 19.85
N THR A 102 16.18 -6.94 20.72
CA THR A 102 16.45 -8.35 20.37
C THR A 102 15.22 -9.22 20.15
N TYR A 103 14.00 -8.81 20.53
CA TYR A 103 12.79 -9.58 20.24
C TYR A 103 12.14 -9.19 18.90
N LYS A 104 12.78 -9.58 17.79
CA LYS A 104 12.12 -9.59 16.47
C LYS A 104 11.17 -10.78 16.40
N SER A 105 9.87 -10.51 16.18
CA SER A 105 8.87 -11.55 15.93
C SER A 105 9.34 -12.50 14.81
N PRO A 106 9.21 -13.83 14.95
CA PRO A 106 9.73 -14.78 13.97
C PRO A 106 9.20 -14.48 12.56
N ALA A 107 7.95 -14.03 12.42
CA ALA A 107 7.37 -13.64 11.14
C ALA A 107 8.07 -12.44 10.47
N GLN A 108 8.57 -11.48 11.26
CA GLN A 108 9.35 -10.34 10.76
C GLN A 108 10.77 -10.75 10.41
N VAL A 109 11.38 -11.66 11.19
CA VAL A 109 12.68 -12.26 10.86
C VAL A 109 12.59 -13.00 9.52
N TRP A 110 11.56 -13.82 9.30
CA TRP A 110 11.36 -14.50 8.02
C TRP A 110 11.21 -13.52 6.84
N LYS A 111 10.49 -12.41 7.03
CA LYS A 111 10.31 -11.40 5.99
C LYS A 111 11.62 -10.66 5.66
N GLU A 112 12.44 -10.36 6.67
CA GLU A 112 13.78 -9.78 6.47
C GLU A 112 14.74 -10.80 5.84
N VAL A 113 14.74 -12.04 6.31
CA VAL A 113 15.64 -13.11 5.88
C VAL A 113 15.35 -13.54 4.43
N ASN A 114 14.08 -13.59 4.01
CA ASN A 114 13.70 -13.93 2.64
C ASN A 114 14.35 -13.03 1.59
N SER A 115 14.58 -11.75 1.91
CA SER A 115 15.28 -10.85 0.98
C SER A 115 16.74 -11.22 0.78
N TYR A 116 17.40 -11.82 1.77
CA TYR A 116 18.78 -12.27 1.66
C TYR A 116 18.88 -13.68 1.08
N ILE A 117 17.88 -14.54 1.32
CA ILE A 117 17.82 -15.91 0.80
C ILE A 117 17.90 -15.93 -0.73
N THR A 118 17.13 -15.09 -1.43
CA THR A 118 17.16 -15.05 -2.90
C THR A 118 18.56 -14.72 -3.42
N ASN A 119 19.29 -13.83 -2.75
CA ASN A 119 20.64 -13.47 -3.16
C ASN A 119 21.64 -14.60 -2.90
N ILE A 120 21.51 -15.31 -1.78
CA ILE A 120 22.33 -16.50 -1.46
C ILE A 120 22.09 -17.60 -2.50
N ILE A 121 20.83 -17.85 -2.87
CA ILE A 121 20.49 -18.82 -3.91
C ILE A 121 21.11 -18.42 -5.25
N ASN A 122 21.05 -17.14 -5.62
CA ASN A 122 21.65 -16.64 -6.85
C ASN A 122 23.17 -16.92 -6.89
N VAL A 123 23.88 -16.67 -5.78
CA VAL A 123 25.31 -16.99 -5.62
C VAL A 123 25.59 -18.50 -5.71
N LEU A 124 24.74 -19.35 -5.13
CA LEU A 124 24.93 -20.79 -5.26
C LEU A 124 24.79 -21.23 -6.73
N VAL A 125 23.75 -20.74 -7.41
CA VAL A 125 23.51 -21.07 -8.82
C VAL A 125 24.67 -20.61 -9.71
N THR A 126 25.24 -19.42 -9.48
CA THR A 126 26.40 -18.93 -10.25
C THR A 126 27.64 -19.79 -10.01
N VAL A 127 27.97 -20.12 -8.76
CA VAL A 127 29.13 -20.97 -8.44
C VAL A 127 28.98 -22.37 -9.06
N PHE A 128 27.81 -22.99 -8.91
CA PHE A 128 27.55 -24.31 -9.52
C PHE A 128 27.66 -24.25 -11.05
N ALA A 129 27.14 -23.20 -11.68
CA ALA A 129 27.24 -23.02 -13.13
C ALA A 129 28.70 -22.87 -13.59
N VAL A 130 29.52 -22.08 -12.89
CA VAL A 130 30.94 -21.89 -13.23
C VAL A 130 31.74 -23.18 -13.04
N VAL A 131 31.54 -23.88 -11.93
CA VAL A 131 32.18 -25.19 -11.67
C VAL A 131 31.79 -26.20 -12.74
N TRP A 132 30.51 -26.27 -13.09
CA TRP A 132 30.01 -27.15 -14.16
C TRP A 132 30.56 -26.78 -15.54
N ALA A 133 30.63 -25.50 -15.87
CA ALA A 133 31.19 -25.01 -17.13
C ALA A 133 32.68 -25.33 -17.25
N LEU A 134 33.47 -25.10 -16.19
CA LEU A 134 34.88 -25.45 -16.17
C LEU A 134 35.10 -26.96 -16.24
N TRP A 135 34.27 -27.73 -15.55
CA TRP A 135 34.32 -29.19 -15.62
C TRP A 135 34.01 -29.68 -17.03
N THR A 136 32.93 -29.23 -17.65
CA THR A 136 32.54 -29.64 -19.01
C THR A 136 33.56 -29.19 -20.06
N TRP A 137 34.08 -27.97 -19.96
CA TRP A 137 35.10 -27.44 -20.88
C TRP A 137 36.41 -28.21 -20.80
N THR A 138 36.90 -28.48 -19.58
CA THR A 138 38.08 -29.33 -19.39
C THR A 138 37.78 -30.79 -19.69
N SER A 139 36.51 -31.23 -19.57
CA SER A 139 36.05 -32.58 -19.91
C SER A 139 36.10 -32.85 -21.41
N TYR A 140 35.81 -31.84 -22.22
CA TYR A 140 35.74 -31.93 -23.68
C TYR A 140 37.09 -32.24 -24.35
N ASN A 141 38.21 -31.81 -23.75
CA ASN A 141 39.56 -32.03 -24.29
C ASN A 141 40.44 -32.87 -23.33
N PRO A 142 40.23 -34.20 -23.25
CA PRO A 142 40.97 -35.07 -22.33
C PRO A 142 42.46 -35.23 -22.69
N THR A 143 42.83 -34.96 -23.95
CA THR A 143 44.22 -35.07 -24.44
C THR A 143 45.12 -33.94 -23.92
N VAL A 144 44.54 -32.75 -23.70
CA VAL A 144 45.27 -31.56 -23.25
C VAL A 144 45.23 -31.43 -21.73
N PHE A 145 44.10 -31.76 -21.10
CA PHE A 145 43.90 -31.59 -19.66
C PHE A 145 43.90 -32.94 -18.93
N LYS A 146 45.08 -33.35 -18.45
CA LYS A 146 45.21 -34.51 -17.54
C LYS A 146 44.37 -34.31 -16.28
N LEU A 147 43.96 -35.41 -15.64
CA LEU A 147 43.05 -35.43 -14.47
C LEU A 147 43.44 -34.42 -13.38
N HIS A 148 44.73 -34.29 -13.07
CA HIS A 148 45.23 -33.38 -12.04
C HIS A 148 44.97 -31.89 -12.35
N TYR A 149 45.13 -31.49 -13.62
CA TYR A 149 44.90 -30.11 -14.05
C TYR A 149 43.41 -29.73 -14.03
N ARG A 150 42.52 -30.70 -14.27
CA ARG A 150 41.06 -30.47 -14.19
C ARG A 150 40.61 -30.07 -12.79
N VAL A 151 41.09 -30.81 -11.79
CA VAL A 151 40.75 -30.55 -10.38
C VAL A 151 41.32 -29.20 -9.94
N LEU A 152 42.55 -28.88 -10.33
CA LEU A 152 43.17 -27.59 -10.01
C LEU A 152 42.42 -26.41 -10.64
N ILE A 153 42.09 -26.48 -11.93
CA ILE A 153 41.36 -25.42 -12.64
C ILE A 153 39.95 -25.23 -12.05
N CYS A 154 39.27 -26.33 -11.73
CA CYS A 154 37.96 -26.28 -11.08
C CYS A 154 38.04 -25.65 -9.68
N PHE A 155 39.04 -26.02 -8.89
CA PHE A 155 39.27 -25.47 -7.55
C PHE A 155 39.56 -23.97 -7.59
N PHE A 156 40.51 -23.53 -8.42
CA PHE A 156 40.85 -22.12 -8.55
C PHE A 156 39.72 -21.30 -9.19
N GLY A 157 39.03 -21.84 -10.19
CA GLY A 157 37.89 -21.18 -10.82
C GLY A 157 36.70 -21.01 -9.87
N GLY A 158 36.39 -22.05 -9.08
CA GLY A 158 35.36 -21.96 -8.04
C GLY A 158 35.74 -20.99 -6.91
N LEU A 159 37.01 -20.98 -6.50
CA LEU A 159 37.52 -20.06 -5.48
C LEU A 159 37.41 -18.60 -5.92
N LEU A 160 37.82 -18.29 -7.16
CA LEU A 160 37.69 -16.94 -7.72
C LEU A 160 36.23 -16.50 -7.86
N ALA A 161 35.34 -17.41 -8.27
CA ALA A 161 33.90 -17.13 -8.32
C ALA A 161 33.34 -16.80 -6.93
N LEU A 162 33.70 -17.58 -5.90
CA LEU A 162 33.29 -17.29 -4.52
C LEU A 162 33.79 -15.92 -4.03
N VAL A 163 35.05 -15.56 -4.31
CA VAL A 163 35.59 -14.26 -3.91
C VAL A 163 34.81 -13.12 -4.59
N ALA A 164 34.51 -13.26 -5.89
CA ALA A 164 33.70 -12.27 -6.61
C ALA A 164 32.31 -12.12 -5.97
N ASP A 165 31.64 -13.22 -5.66
CA ASP A 165 30.30 -13.20 -5.06
C ASP A 165 30.30 -12.61 -3.64
N VAL A 166 31.30 -12.91 -2.81
CA VAL A 166 31.44 -12.32 -1.47
C VAL A 166 31.66 -10.81 -1.53
N VAL A 167 32.42 -10.32 -2.51
CA VAL A 167 32.61 -8.87 -2.72
C VAL A 167 31.30 -8.20 -3.10
N VAL A 168 30.50 -8.82 -3.98
CA VAL A 168 29.17 -8.31 -4.36
C VAL A 168 28.22 -8.29 -3.16
N LEU A 169 28.21 -9.35 -2.36
CA LEU A 169 27.44 -9.42 -1.10
C LEU A 169 27.83 -8.29 -0.15
N ASN A 170 29.14 -8.09 0.05
CA ASN A 170 29.65 -7.04 0.92
C ASN A 170 29.26 -5.64 0.41
N ALA A 171 29.39 -5.39 -0.90
CA ALA A 171 28.97 -4.15 -1.52
C ALA A 171 27.46 -3.89 -1.33
N PHE A 172 26.63 -4.94 -1.45
CA PHE A 172 25.18 -4.85 -1.21
C PHE A 172 24.86 -4.57 0.25
N PHE A 173 25.49 -5.28 1.20
CA PHE A 173 25.32 -5.02 2.63
C PHE A 173 25.71 -3.59 3.01
N ARG A 174 26.84 -3.09 2.48
CA ARG A 174 27.26 -1.70 2.67
C ARG A 174 26.18 -0.73 2.20
N LYS A 175 25.59 -0.96 1.02
CA LYS A 175 24.53 -0.11 0.46
C LYS A 175 23.25 -0.14 1.29
N ILE A 176 22.83 -1.31 1.78
CA ILE A 176 21.67 -1.45 2.68
C ILE A 176 21.92 -0.70 3.98
N ASN A 177 23.10 -0.86 4.58
CA ASN A 177 23.46 -0.21 5.83
C ASN A 177 23.48 1.31 5.66
N GLU A 178 23.99 1.80 4.54
CA GLU A 178 23.98 3.23 4.21
C GLU A 178 22.56 3.78 4.05
N ALA A 179 21.67 3.06 3.37
CA ALA A 179 20.26 3.45 3.22
C ALA A 179 19.53 3.50 4.58
N LYS A 180 19.71 2.47 5.41
CA LYS A 180 19.16 2.41 6.77
C LYS A 180 19.70 3.53 7.66
N SER A 181 21.00 3.84 7.55
CA SER A 181 21.61 4.95 8.31
C SER A 181 21.06 6.30 7.86
N LYS A 182 20.83 6.51 6.56
CA LYS A 182 20.23 7.75 6.04
C LYS A 182 18.78 7.94 6.48
N GLU A 183 17.99 6.86 6.53
CA GLU A 183 16.62 6.91 7.05
C GLU A 183 16.57 7.16 8.55
N ARG A 184 17.43 6.49 9.35
CA ARG A 184 17.52 6.72 10.80
C ARG A 184 17.96 8.15 11.14
N ASN A 185 18.81 8.75 10.33
CA ASN A 185 19.29 10.13 10.53
C ASN A 185 18.26 11.20 10.10
N LYS A 186 17.13 10.81 9.49
CA LYS A 186 16.08 11.77 9.13
C LYS A 186 15.22 12.07 10.36
N ILE A 187 15.57 13.15 11.06
CA ILE A 187 14.79 13.64 12.21
C ILE A 187 13.39 14.05 11.73
N GLU A 188 12.35 13.33 12.20
CA GLU A 188 10.97 13.69 11.92
C GLU A 188 10.57 14.94 12.70
N ILE A 189 10.39 16.07 11.99
CA ILE A 189 9.81 17.27 12.58
C ILE A 189 8.30 17.03 12.73
N LYS A 190 7.88 16.55 13.91
CA LYS A 190 6.46 16.46 14.27
C LYS A 190 5.93 17.86 14.57
N LYS A 191 5.32 18.50 13.56
CA LYS A 191 4.60 19.75 13.75
C LYS A 191 3.24 19.42 14.37
N VAL A 192 2.98 19.91 15.58
CA VAL A 192 1.67 19.77 16.24
C VAL A 192 0.69 20.65 15.45
N ILE A 193 -0.28 20.02 14.78
CA ILE A 193 -1.16 20.69 13.81
C ILE A 193 -2.37 21.33 14.51
N ASP A 194 -2.81 20.80 15.65
CA ASP A 194 -3.88 21.42 16.42
C ASP A 194 -3.79 21.05 17.89
N THR A 195 -3.90 22.07 18.75
CA THR A 195 -4.00 21.89 20.20
C THR A 195 -5.42 22.25 20.59
N VAL A 196 -6.25 21.25 20.89
CA VAL A 196 -7.63 21.47 21.34
C VAL A 196 -7.59 21.77 22.84
N ILE A 197 -7.85 23.03 23.21
CA ILE A 197 -7.98 23.45 24.60
C ILE A 197 -9.40 23.13 25.07
N ILE A 198 -9.57 22.04 25.82
CA ILE A 198 -10.86 21.69 26.41
C ILE A 198 -11.02 22.49 27.70
N LYS A 199 -11.83 23.55 27.68
CA LYS A 199 -12.26 24.23 28.92
C LYS A 199 -13.22 23.31 29.67
N LYS A 200 -12.89 23.00 30.92
CA LYS A 200 -13.77 22.28 31.85
C LYS A 200 -14.96 23.18 32.21
N LYS A 201 -16.17 22.67 32.03
CA LYS A 201 -17.41 23.33 32.48
C LYS A 201 -17.40 23.34 34.01
N SER A 202 -17.33 24.53 34.60
CA SER A 202 -17.51 24.76 36.03
C SER A 202 -18.98 24.53 36.38
N ASP A 203 -19.20 23.75 37.45
CA ASP A 203 -20.49 23.42 38.04
C ASP A 203 -21.33 24.65 38.43
#